data_AF-A0A8J7MXN4-F1
#
_entry.id   AF-A0A8J7MXN4-F1
#
_cell.length_a   1.000
_cell.length_b   1.000
_cell.length_c   1.000
_cell.angle_alpha   90.00
_cell.angle_beta   90.00
_cell.angle_gamma   90.00
#
_symmetry.space_group_name_H-M   'P 1'
#
loop_
_entity.id
_entity.type
_entity.pdbx_description
1 polymer ?
#
loop_
_entity_poly.entity_id
_entity_poly.type
_entity_poly.pdbx_seq_one_letter_code
_entity_poly.pdbx_strand_id
1 'polypeptide(L)'
;AHESAKEDRIDIVGDKGSLSFSVFTYQPIVLQNENGRQEFAVENPPYVQLPLIKLVVEHLQDKAICTCDCVSATPVNWVVDRILGKL
;
A
#
# COMPACT_ATOMS: atom_id res chain seq x y z
N ALA A 1 19.52 3.27 9.17
CA ALA A 1 18.88 2.84 7.91
C ALA A 1 19.99 2.50 6.92
N HIS A 2 19.86 1.40 6.16
CA HIS A 2 20.87 1.02 5.15
C HIS A 2 20.86 2.06 4.01
N GLU A 3 22.03 2.50 3.53
CA GLU A 3 22.18 3.57 2.52
C GLU A 3 21.47 3.33 1.18
N SER A 4 20.95 2.11 0.96
CA SER A 4 20.28 1.68 -0.26
C SER A 4 18.81 2.10 -0.36
N ALA A 5 18.21 2.69 0.68
CA ALA A 5 16.85 3.25 0.62
C ALA A 5 16.92 4.78 0.47
N LYS A 6 17.40 5.27 -0.68
CA LYS A 6 17.48 6.72 -0.95
C LYS A 6 16.14 7.33 -1.37
N GLU A 7 15.18 6.52 -1.82
CA GLU A 7 13.92 7.01 -2.37
C GLU A 7 12.76 6.10 -1.94
N ASP A 8 11.74 6.71 -1.34
CA ASP A 8 10.45 6.09 -1.01
C ASP A 8 9.43 6.62 -2.01
N ARG A 9 9.37 5.97 -3.18
CA ARG A 9 8.42 6.30 -4.24
C ARG A 9 7.90 5.04 -4.90
N ILE A 10 6.60 4.98 -5.06
CA ILE A 10 5.87 3.95 -5.80
C ILE A 10 5.19 4.65 -6.96
N ASP A 11 5.46 4.17 -8.17
CA ASP A 11 4.89 4.69 -9.41
C ASP A 11 3.99 3.62 -10.05
N ILE A 12 2.75 3.98 -10.33
CA ILE A 12 1.79 3.17 -11.09
C ILE A 12 1.60 3.83 -12.44
N VAL A 13 2.02 3.16 -13.51
CA VAL A 13 1.90 3.66 -14.89
C VAL A 13 0.77 2.92 -15.60
N GLY A 14 -0.19 3.67 -16.12
CA GLY A 14 -1.31 3.18 -16.91
C GLY A 14 -1.37 3.83 -18.30
N ASP A 15 -2.32 3.38 -19.10
CA ASP A 15 -2.62 3.92 -20.44
C ASP A 15 -3.04 5.40 -20.42
N LYS A 16 -3.71 5.83 -19.35
CA LYS A 16 -4.25 7.19 -19.19
C LYS A 16 -3.37 8.13 -18.37
N GLY A 17 -2.18 7.70 -17.97
CA GLY A 17 -1.28 8.51 -17.14
C GLY A 17 -0.56 7.73 -16.07
N SER A 18 -0.03 8.44 -15.07
CA SER A 18 0.73 7.85 -13.96
C SER A 18 0.29 8.38 -12.60
N LEU A 19 0.39 7.53 -11.58
CA LEU A 19 0.16 7.85 -10.18
C LEU A 19 1.44 7.59 -9.39
N SER A 20 1.92 8.59 -8.65
CA SER A 20 3.10 8.49 -7.79
C SER A 20 2.71 8.73 -6.35
N PHE A 21 3.16 7.89 -5.42
CA PHE A 21 2.94 8.07 -3.98
C PHE A 21 4.09 7.49 -3.17
N SER A 22 4.10 7.78 -1.87
CA SER A 22 5.10 7.27 -0.94
C SER A 22 4.44 6.72 0.32
N VAL A 23 5.11 5.78 1.01
CA VAL A 23 4.52 5.06 2.15
C VAL A 23 5.07 5.58 3.48
N PHE A 24 6.33 6.01 3.49
CA PHE A 24 7.05 6.41 4.71
C PHE A 24 7.30 7.91 4.79
N THR A 25 7.47 8.57 3.66
CA THR A 25 7.75 10.02 3.55
C THR A 25 6.49 10.86 3.43
N TYR A 26 5.32 10.23 3.19
CA TYR A 26 4.00 10.88 3.10
C TYR A 26 4.00 12.12 2.17
N GLN A 27 4.73 12.03 1.06
CA GLN A 27 4.65 13.04 0.02
C GLN A 27 3.26 12.99 -0.61
N PRO A 28 2.73 14.13 -1.10
CA PRO A 28 1.44 14.16 -1.78
C PRO A 28 1.37 13.11 -2.90
N ILE A 29 0.22 12.45 -3.02
CA ILE A 29 -0.05 11.57 -4.15
C ILE A 29 -0.13 12.45 -5.39
N VAL A 30 0.64 12.13 -6.43
CA VAL A 30 0.67 12.88 -7.70
C VAL A 30 -0.01 12.06 -8.78
N LEU A 31 -1.06 12.61 -9.40
CA LEU A 31 -1.68 12.07 -10.60
C LEU A 31 -1.29 12.94 -11.80
N GLN A 32 -0.73 12.33 -12.83
CA GLN A 32 -0.39 12.98 -14.10
C GLN A 32 -1.19 12.31 -15.22
N ASN A 33 -2.06 13.06 -15.88
CA ASN A 33 -2.86 12.58 -17.02
C ASN A 33 -3.13 13.72 -18.03
N GLU A 34 -4.05 13.51 -18.98
CA GLU A 34 -4.46 14.51 -19.98
C GLU A 34 -5.00 15.82 -19.38
N ASN A 35 -5.54 15.78 -18.15
CA ASN A 35 -6.01 16.97 -17.42
C ASN A 35 -4.86 17.69 -16.68
N GLY A 36 -3.63 17.24 -16.84
CA GLY A 36 -2.44 17.81 -16.21
C GLY A 36 -2.05 17.11 -14.91
N ARG A 37 -1.35 17.86 -14.05
CA ARG A 37 -0.80 17.39 -12.78
C ARG A 37 -1.75 17.74 -11.63
N GLN A 38 -2.14 16.75 -10.85
CA GLN A 38 -2.96 16.90 -9.65
C GLN A 38 -2.21 16.35 -8.44
N GLU A 39 -2.26 17.05 -7.31
CA GLU A 39 -1.64 16.62 -6.05
C GLU A 39 -2.71 16.44 -4.97
N PHE A 40 -2.60 15.32 -4.24
CA PHE A 40 -3.49 14.99 -3.13
C PHE A 40 -2.66 14.80 -1.86
N ALA A 41 -2.76 15.75 -0.93
CA ALA A 41 -2.14 15.62 0.38
C ALA A 41 -3.02 14.73 1.28
N VAL A 42 -2.44 13.63 1.77
CA VAL A 42 -3.10 12.72 2.72
C VAL A 42 -2.32 12.78 4.02
N GLU A 43 -3.00 13.19 5.10
CA GLU A 43 -2.38 13.24 6.42
C GLU A 43 -2.09 11.82 6.92
N ASN A 44 -0.98 11.66 7.64
CA ASN A 44 -0.65 10.41 8.27
C ASN A 44 -1.69 10.09 9.37
N PRO A 45 -2.39 8.95 9.30
CA PRO A 45 -3.32 8.58 10.36
C PRO A 45 -2.58 8.39 11.68
N PRO A 46 -3.20 8.71 12.83
CA PRO A 46 -2.59 8.50 14.15
C PRO A 46 -2.26 7.01 14.40
N TYR A 47 -3.04 6.10 13.80
CA TYR A 47 -2.85 4.66 13.92
C TYR A 47 -3.00 3.98 12.56
N VAL A 48 -1.88 3.70 11.90
CA VAL A 48 -1.84 3.07 10.56
C VAL A 48 -2.57 1.72 10.54
N GLN A 49 -2.45 0.92 11.61
CA GLN A 49 -2.99 -0.44 11.68
C GLN A 49 -4.46 -0.53 12.12
N LEU A 50 -5.02 0.57 12.64
CA LEU A 50 -6.36 0.60 13.22
C LEU A 50 -7.45 0.11 12.25
N PRO A 51 -7.47 0.50 10.95
CA PRO A 51 -8.50 0.03 10.03
C PRO A 51 -8.56 -1.49 9.92
N LEU A 52 -7.40 -2.15 9.83
CA LEU A 52 -7.32 -3.61 9.72
C LEU A 52 -7.74 -4.30 11.03
N ILE A 53 -7.23 -3.82 12.18
CA ILE A 53 -7.57 -4.37 13.49
C ILE A 53 -9.09 -4.28 13.71
N LYS A 54 -9.69 -3.12 13.41
CA LYS A 54 -11.13 -2.92 13.53
C LYS A 54 -11.91 -3.90 12.64
N LEU A 55 -11.51 -4.06 11.38
CA LEU A 55 -12.17 -4.98 10.45
C LEU A 55 -12.13 -6.44 10.94
N VAL A 56 -10.99 -6.87 11.51
CA VAL A 56 -10.85 -8.20 12.11
C VAL A 56 -11.76 -8.35 13.33
N VAL A 57 -11.79 -7.37 14.23
CA VAL A 57 -12.66 -7.39 15.42
C VAL A 57 -14.13 -7.45 15.03
N GLU A 58 -14.56 -6.63 14.06
CA GLU A 58 -15.94 -6.61 13.57
C GLU A 58 -16.31 -7.92 12.88
N HIS A 59 -15.37 -8.55 12.17
CA HIS A 59 -15.58 -9.87 11.59
C HIS A 59 -15.80 -10.96 12.63
N LEU A 60 -14.98 -10.98 13.68
CA LEU A 60 -15.14 -11.93 14.80
C LEU A 60 -16.43 -11.71 15.61
N GLN A 61 -17.05 -10.54 15.48
CA GLN A 61 -18.33 -10.18 16.12
C GLN A 61 -19.54 -10.37 15.19
N ASP A 62 -19.35 -10.96 14.00
CA ASP A 62 -20.39 -11.09 12.95
C ASP A 62 -20.98 -9.74 12.48
N LYS A 63 -20.24 -8.64 12.65
CA LYS A 63 -20.66 -7.28 12.25
C LYS A 63 -20.16 -6.87 10.87
N ALA A 64 -19.09 -7.50 10.38
CA ALA A 64 -18.49 -7.23 9.07
C ALA A 64 -17.85 -8.49 8.47
N ILE A 65 -17.42 -8.43 7.23
CA ILE A 65 -16.62 -9.48 6.60
C ILE A 65 -15.21 -8.94 6.35
N CYS A 66 -14.21 -9.55 7.00
CA CYS A 66 -12.82 -9.28 6.70
C CYS A 66 -12.39 -10.12 5.50
N THR A 67 -12.03 -9.48 4.38
CA THR A 67 -11.56 -10.16 3.16
C THR A 67 -10.05 -10.38 3.13
N CYS A 68 -9.31 -9.91 4.15
CA CYS A 68 -7.89 -10.18 4.31
C CYS A 68 -7.70 -11.59 4.87
N ASP A 69 -7.61 -12.58 3.99
CA ASP A 69 -7.49 -13.99 4.34
C ASP A 69 -6.11 -14.59 4.00
N CYS A 70 -5.89 -15.83 4.42
CA CYS A 70 -4.66 -16.58 4.15
C CYS A 70 -4.42 -16.82 2.65
N VAL A 71 -5.50 -16.87 1.85
CA VAL A 71 -5.44 -17.11 0.41
C VAL A 71 -4.79 -15.92 -0.28
N SER A 72 -5.18 -14.69 0.09
CA SER A 72 -4.56 -13.46 -0.41
C SER A 72 -3.10 -13.29 0.04
N ALA A 73 -2.73 -13.80 1.22
CA ALA A 73 -1.38 -13.68 1.78
C ALA A 73 -0.36 -14.66 1.16
N THR A 74 -0.81 -15.84 0.73
CA THR A 74 0.08 -16.91 0.23
C THR A 74 0.92 -16.50 -0.99
N PRO A 75 0.37 -15.85 -2.04
CA PRO A 75 1.15 -15.39 -3.18
C PRO A 75 2.22 -14.37 -2.80
N VAL A 76 1.89 -13.47 -1.85
CA VAL A 76 2.83 -12.46 -1.36
C VAL A 76 4.03 -13.13 -0.70
N ASN A 77 3.79 -14.11 0.18
CA ASN A 77 4.87 -14.85 0.84
C ASN A 77 5.75 -15.60 -0.17
N TRP A 78 5.15 -16.23 -1.18
CA TRP A 78 5.89 -16.91 -2.25
C TRP A 78 6.80 -15.96 -3.05
N VAL A 79 6.33 -14.74 -3.37
CA VAL A 79 7.16 -13.73 -4.05
C VAL A 79 8.34 -13.33 -3.18
N VAL A 80 8.10 -13.10 -1.89
CA VAL A 80 9.16 -12.74 -0.92
C VAL A 80 10.20 -13.86 -0.82
N ASP A 81 9.76 -15.11 -0.70
CA ASP A 81 10.68 -16.26 -0.62
C ASP A 81 11.54 -16.41 -1.88
N ARG A 82 10.97 -16.13 -3.07
CA ARG A 82 11.75 -16.08 -4.32
C ARG A 82 12.79 -14.96 -4.35
N ILE A 83 12.43 -13.76 -3.90
CA ILE A 83 13.37 -12.62 -3.81
C ILE A 83 14.53 -12.96 -2.88
N LEU A 84 14.25 -13.69 -1.80
CA LEU A 84 15.25 -14.10 -0.80
C LEU A 84 16.00 -15.40 -1.16
N GLY A 85 15.69 -16.04 -2.28
CA GLY A 85 16.34 -17.29 -2.72
C GLY A 85 16.06 -18.50 -1.82
N LYS A 86 14.90 -18.54 -1.16
CA LYS A 86 14.47 -19.64 -0.26
C LYS A 86 13.68 -20.75 -0.97
N LEU A 87 13.47 -20.60 -2.29
CA LEU A 87 12.75 -21.51 -3.18
C LEU A 87 13.61 -21.86 -4.39
#